data_AF-A0A6G0AHK6-F1
#
_entry.id   AF-A0A6G0AHK6-F1
#
_cell.length_a   1.000
_cell.length_b   1.000
_cell.length_c   1.000
_cell.angle_alpha   90.00
_cell.angle_beta   90.00
_cell.angle_gamma   90.00
#
_symmetry.space_group_name_H-M   'P 1'
#
loop_
_entity.id
_entity.type
_entity.pdbx_description
1 polymer ?
#
loop_
_entity_poly.entity_id
_entity_poly.type
_entity_poly.pdbx_seq_one_letter_code
_entity_poly.pdbx_strand_id
1 'polypeptide(L)'
;KVVIYWDGEETENSRDFVTKQQDFEGYKIYRATDANFRDARTITNALGVLTFDKPIAQYDLANQYNGFFIPSAELLEAFGGITYYFGEGNGIVNRFVDSTVTPGITYYYAVCAFDHGDGTPDIFPEENSKFIFRSNTGEVILDDNTAFITPGRRPAGYSNAFLDDLDKSDPFFGTGYAAVEIIDEAKIKDGFNYQIVFQDTGLTDLTSNWTLLDLQTPDTVFVPIANQTYIVNPNDSIPLPAGTDTIIVNGSKVSVVGQSYYTAVYDALILQSDSFYGETPVRHGFRVQLYNDNIAVDTSYASNIPSDPPPTFEVLRFVANNPNYNGYATPNDYVIEFYDSIIDTSVVDTVGVGAGNIVPARPINFKVKNLTKDQYVDAVYLRVGNLSYTYSIWFKEFVQGQYVRTWRVNIRYRSLSELETAGTFNILTFKPFNQNDSFFFTMTGAKIDNELAKDQLDKIKVVPNPYIVTHAGEQRLLSTQTSGRGEREIRFTYVPPGSKISIFTVRGELIRTLYSEGLYVGDVYWNLRTEENIDVAFGVYVFVVDAPGIGTKIGKFALIK
;
A
#
# COMPACT_ATOMS: atom_id res chain seq x y z
N LYS A 1 20.50 0.79 0.22
CA LYS A 1 19.30 0.51 1.05
C LYS A 1 18.73 -0.85 0.65
N VAL A 2 18.08 -1.53 1.57
CA VAL A 2 17.22 -2.71 1.34
C VAL A 2 15.80 -2.34 1.78
N VAL A 3 14.80 -2.78 1.03
CA VAL A 3 13.38 -2.63 1.40
C VAL A 3 12.87 -4.01 1.77
N ILE A 4 12.27 -4.11 2.94
CA ILE A 4 11.60 -5.31 3.44
C ILE A 4 10.14 -4.95 3.58
N TYR A 5 9.26 -5.82 3.09
CA TYR A 5 7.83 -5.66 3.21
C TYR A 5 7.21 -7.05 3.41
N TRP A 6 6.06 -7.10 4.05
CA TRP A 6 5.36 -8.35 4.36
C TRP A 6 3.85 -8.13 4.31
N ASP A 7 3.10 -9.23 4.27
CA ASP A 7 1.64 -9.20 4.39
C ASP A 7 1.29 -9.60 5.82
N GLY A 8 0.64 -8.69 6.56
CA GLY A 8 0.29 -8.89 7.96
C GLY A 8 -1.10 -9.48 8.16
N GLU A 9 -1.95 -9.52 7.12
CA GLU A 9 -3.39 -9.76 7.25
C GLU A 9 -3.72 -11.05 8.03
N GLU A 10 -3.05 -12.16 7.71
CA GLU A 10 -3.26 -13.44 8.40
C GLU A 10 -2.69 -13.42 9.83
N THR A 11 -1.47 -12.88 10.00
CA THR A 11 -0.76 -12.91 11.29
C THR A 11 -1.41 -12.00 12.33
N GLU A 12 -1.73 -10.77 11.96
CA GLU A 12 -2.32 -9.75 12.84
C GLU A 12 -3.72 -10.13 13.33
N ASN A 13 -4.43 -10.98 12.57
CA ASN A 13 -5.76 -11.48 12.91
C ASN A 13 -5.77 -12.92 13.43
N SER A 14 -4.60 -13.54 13.57
CA SER A 14 -4.49 -14.93 14.03
C SER A 14 -4.96 -15.06 15.48
N ARG A 15 -5.52 -16.22 15.81
CA ARG A 15 -5.86 -16.57 17.20
C ARG A 15 -4.81 -17.53 17.73
N ASP A 16 -4.25 -17.21 18.88
CA ASP A 16 -3.30 -18.10 19.53
C ASP A 16 -3.95 -19.44 19.87
N PHE A 17 -3.17 -20.49 19.67
CA PHE A 17 -3.64 -21.85 19.81
C PHE A 17 -3.90 -22.23 21.28
N VAL A 18 -3.20 -21.62 22.23
CA VAL A 18 -3.31 -21.92 23.66
C VAL A 18 -4.42 -21.07 24.31
N THR A 19 -4.32 -19.75 24.18
CA THR A 19 -5.23 -18.77 24.81
C THR A 19 -6.57 -18.67 24.09
N LYS A 20 -6.62 -19.01 22.79
CA LYS A 20 -7.76 -18.82 21.87
C LYS A 20 -8.14 -17.35 21.68
N GLN A 21 -7.27 -16.43 22.09
CA GLN A 21 -7.42 -14.99 21.94
C GLN A 21 -6.62 -14.51 20.73
N GLN A 22 -6.94 -13.31 20.25
CA GLN A 22 -6.07 -12.60 19.32
C GLN A 22 -5.16 -11.73 20.20
N ASP A 23 -3.90 -12.12 20.30
CA ASP A 23 -2.91 -11.55 21.22
C ASP A 23 -1.66 -11.04 20.50
N PHE A 24 -1.71 -10.92 19.16
CA PHE A 24 -0.69 -10.23 18.38
C PHE A 24 -0.44 -8.82 18.91
N GLU A 25 0.83 -8.46 19.08
CA GLU A 25 1.24 -7.19 19.65
C GLU A 25 2.16 -6.37 18.74
N GLY A 26 2.93 -7.02 17.87
CA GLY A 26 3.78 -6.28 16.94
C GLY A 26 4.79 -7.11 16.17
N TYR A 27 5.74 -6.41 15.55
CA TYR A 27 6.82 -6.97 14.75
C TYR A 27 8.20 -6.55 15.24
N LYS A 28 9.14 -7.49 15.21
CA LYS A 28 10.58 -7.25 15.35
C LYS A 28 11.29 -7.61 14.06
N ILE A 29 12.15 -6.69 13.62
CA ILE A 29 12.95 -6.88 12.41
C ILE A 29 14.38 -7.16 12.84
N TYR A 30 14.86 -8.33 12.46
CA TYR A 30 16.23 -8.76 12.73
C TYR A 30 17.06 -8.65 11.45
N ARG A 31 18.34 -8.34 11.64
CA ARG A 31 19.34 -8.36 10.58
C ARG A 31 20.63 -8.97 11.09
N ALA A 32 21.23 -9.80 10.25
CA ALA A 32 22.52 -10.42 10.49
C ALA A 32 23.38 -10.47 9.22
N THR A 33 24.68 -10.59 9.40
CA THR A 33 25.63 -10.99 8.34
C THR A 33 25.95 -12.48 8.38
N ASP A 34 25.50 -13.18 9.43
CA ASP A 34 25.55 -14.63 9.57
C ASP A 34 24.14 -15.22 9.49
N ALA A 35 23.98 -16.31 8.73
CA ALA A 35 22.68 -16.95 8.55
C ALA A 35 22.04 -17.43 9.87
N ASN A 36 22.84 -17.73 10.91
CA ASN A 36 22.32 -18.16 12.21
C ASN A 36 22.08 -16.98 13.17
N PHE A 37 22.06 -15.74 12.67
CA PHE A 37 21.85 -14.52 13.45
C PHE A 37 22.81 -14.33 14.64
N ARG A 38 24.00 -14.91 14.60
CA ARG A 38 24.96 -14.89 15.72
C ARG A 38 25.43 -13.49 16.09
N ASP A 39 25.48 -12.58 15.13
CA ASP A 39 25.85 -11.18 15.33
C ASP A 39 24.68 -10.32 15.83
N ALA A 40 23.43 -10.79 15.72
CA ALA A 40 22.27 -10.17 16.37
C ALA A 40 22.13 -10.61 17.84
N ARG A 41 22.56 -11.84 18.19
CA ARG A 41 22.52 -12.41 19.55
C ARG A 41 23.44 -11.65 20.50
N THR A 42 22.91 -10.61 21.16
CA THR A 42 23.70 -9.68 21.98
C THR A 42 23.07 -9.36 23.33
N ILE A 43 21.80 -9.71 23.57
CA ILE A 43 21.12 -9.43 24.83
C ILE A 43 21.34 -10.60 25.79
N THR A 44 21.79 -10.30 27.01
CA THR A 44 22.06 -11.29 28.05
C THR A 44 21.02 -11.27 29.16
N ASN A 45 20.80 -12.41 29.79
CA ASN A 45 20.08 -12.48 31.07
C ASN A 45 20.94 -11.96 32.24
N ALA A 46 20.40 -11.98 33.46
CA ALA A 46 21.07 -11.46 34.65
C ALA A 46 22.36 -12.23 35.04
N LEU A 47 22.56 -13.43 34.50
CA LEU A 47 23.75 -14.27 34.69
C LEU A 47 24.80 -14.07 33.58
N GLY A 48 24.55 -13.18 32.61
CA GLY A 48 25.45 -12.93 31.48
C GLY A 48 25.36 -13.97 30.36
N VAL A 49 24.33 -14.81 30.35
CA VAL A 49 24.09 -15.78 29.28
C VAL A 49 23.36 -15.08 28.14
N LEU A 50 23.83 -15.23 26.90
CA LEU A 50 23.18 -14.70 25.70
C LEU A 50 21.81 -15.37 25.51
N THR A 51 20.75 -14.56 25.49
CA THR A 51 19.36 -15.06 25.45
C THR A 51 18.62 -14.52 24.23
N PHE A 52 18.52 -13.20 24.06
CA PHE A 52 17.76 -12.59 22.95
C PHE A 52 18.65 -11.99 21.86
N ASP A 53 18.08 -11.95 20.66
CA ASP A 53 18.63 -11.22 19.54
C ASP A 53 18.22 -9.76 19.64
N LYS A 54 19.08 -8.83 19.23
CA LYS A 54 18.78 -7.41 19.19
C LYS A 54 18.12 -7.06 17.85
N PRO A 55 16.85 -6.62 17.83
CA PRO A 55 16.23 -6.16 16.60
C PRO A 55 16.87 -4.86 16.12
N ILE A 56 16.84 -4.63 14.81
CA ILE A 56 17.23 -3.36 14.20
C ILE A 56 16.06 -2.38 14.10
N ALA A 57 14.83 -2.88 14.18
CA ALA A 57 13.60 -2.10 14.28
C ALA A 57 12.53 -2.93 14.99
N GLN A 58 11.60 -2.24 15.65
CA GLN A 58 10.47 -2.83 16.35
C GLN A 58 9.26 -1.90 16.19
N TYR A 59 8.10 -2.50 15.98
CA TYR A 59 6.83 -1.83 15.76
C TYR A 59 5.76 -2.55 16.55
N ASP A 60 4.92 -1.81 17.25
CA ASP A 60 3.99 -2.36 18.23
C ASP A 60 2.66 -1.60 18.21
N LEU A 61 1.59 -2.30 18.55
CA LEU A 61 0.25 -1.71 18.58
C LEU A 61 0.20 -0.55 19.58
N ALA A 62 -0.53 0.50 19.22
CA ALA A 62 -0.76 1.64 20.11
C ALA A 62 -1.84 1.29 21.15
N ASN A 63 -1.48 0.48 22.15
CA ASN A 63 -2.40 -0.04 23.17
C ASN A 63 -1.77 -0.01 24.60
N GLN A 64 -2.36 -0.74 25.55
CA GLN A 64 -1.89 -0.82 26.94
C GLN A 64 -0.61 -1.65 27.16
N TYR A 65 -0.22 -2.51 26.21
CA TYR A 65 0.95 -3.38 26.29
C TYR A 65 2.20 -2.68 25.77
N ASN A 66 2.69 -1.70 26.53
CA ASN A 66 3.92 -0.99 26.22
C ASN A 66 4.97 -1.16 27.33
N GLY A 67 6.22 -0.85 27.01
CA GLY A 67 7.34 -1.02 27.93
C GLY A 67 7.73 -2.49 28.11
N PHE A 68 8.06 -2.87 29.33
CA PHE A 68 8.48 -4.23 29.66
C PHE A 68 7.31 -5.07 30.16
N PHE A 69 7.26 -6.32 29.69
CA PHE A 69 6.42 -7.35 30.30
C PHE A 69 6.79 -7.51 31.78
N ILE A 70 5.78 -7.65 32.64
CA ILE A 70 5.94 -7.83 34.08
C ILE A 70 5.59 -9.28 34.42
N PRO A 71 6.56 -10.21 34.40
CA PRO A 71 6.34 -11.61 34.78
C PRO A 71 6.12 -11.77 36.29
N SER A 72 5.55 -12.90 36.72
CA SER A 72 5.65 -13.34 38.12
C SER A 72 7.11 -13.51 38.56
N ALA A 73 7.33 -13.61 39.88
CA ALA A 73 8.67 -13.86 40.42
C ALA A 73 9.23 -15.20 39.93
N GLU A 74 8.36 -16.23 39.88
CA GLU A 74 8.71 -17.57 39.42
C GLU A 74 9.09 -17.58 37.94
N LEU A 75 8.31 -16.89 37.10
CA LEU A 75 8.57 -16.80 35.67
C LEU A 75 9.83 -15.98 35.38
N LEU A 76 10.04 -14.87 36.10
CA LEU A 76 11.27 -14.08 35.98
C LEU A 76 12.53 -14.89 36.32
N GLU A 77 12.46 -15.69 37.39
CA GLU A 77 13.56 -16.58 37.78
C GLU A 77 13.80 -17.69 36.75
N ALA A 78 12.73 -18.28 36.20
CA ALA A 78 12.82 -19.32 35.16
C ALA A 78 13.54 -18.82 33.90
N PHE A 79 13.40 -17.54 33.55
CA PHE A 79 14.09 -16.91 32.42
C PHE A 79 15.44 -16.25 32.81
N GLY A 80 15.89 -16.41 34.07
CA GLY A 80 17.18 -15.90 34.53
C GLY A 80 17.23 -14.37 34.65
N GLY A 81 16.10 -13.74 34.97
CA GLY A 81 16.00 -12.30 35.23
C GLY A 81 15.86 -11.42 34.00
N ILE A 82 15.68 -12.00 32.80
CA ILE A 82 15.38 -11.26 31.58
C ILE A 82 13.86 -11.17 31.37
N THR A 83 13.40 -10.08 30.76
CA THR A 83 11.99 -9.90 30.41
C THR A 83 11.85 -9.38 28.97
N TYR A 84 10.63 -9.44 28.43
CA TYR A 84 10.29 -9.00 27.09
C TYR A 84 9.99 -7.51 27.05
N TYR A 85 10.37 -6.83 25.95
CA TYR A 85 10.05 -5.43 25.70
C TYR A 85 9.07 -5.33 24.53
N PHE A 86 7.87 -4.82 24.79
CA PHE A 86 6.79 -4.69 23.80
C PHE A 86 6.96 -3.49 22.87
N GLY A 87 7.52 -2.40 23.38
CA GLY A 87 7.73 -1.18 22.59
C GLY A 87 7.21 0.07 23.30
N GLU A 88 6.84 1.08 22.52
CA GLU A 88 6.37 2.39 23.02
C GLU A 88 4.97 2.78 22.48
N GLY A 89 4.29 1.89 21.76
CA GLY A 89 2.98 2.10 21.16
C GLY A 89 3.04 2.95 19.89
N ASN A 90 4.02 2.72 19.02
CA ASN A 90 4.27 3.58 17.84
C ASN A 90 3.44 3.21 16.60
N GLY A 91 2.60 2.17 16.71
CA GLY A 91 1.85 1.61 15.59
C GLY A 91 2.65 0.57 14.82
N ILE A 92 1.93 -0.33 14.17
CA ILE A 92 2.49 -1.35 13.28
C ILE A 92 2.67 -0.78 11.87
N VAL A 93 3.63 -1.36 11.14
CA VAL A 93 3.90 -1.08 9.73
C VAL A 93 4.05 -2.41 9.02
N ASN A 94 3.89 -2.45 7.70
CA ASN A 94 4.16 -3.64 6.87
C ASN A 94 5.38 -3.46 5.95
N ARG A 95 6.19 -2.42 6.23
CA ARG A 95 7.37 -2.05 5.44
C ARG A 95 8.47 -1.43 6.29
N PHE A 96 9.70 -1.83 6.01
CA PHE A 96 10.92 -1.29 6.61
C PHE A 96 12.03 -1.04 5.57
N VAL A 97 12.78 0.05 5.75
CA VAL A 97 13.88 0.43 4.86
C VAL A 97 15.20 0.45 5.64
N ASP A 98 16.04 -0.55 5.40
CA ASP A 98 17.41 -0.55 5.92
C ASP A 98 18.33 0.29 5.01
N SER A 99 18.61 1.51 5.44
CA SER A 99 19.53 2.43 4.76
C SER A 99 21.00 2.24 5.16
N THR A 100 21.27 1.42 6.17
CA THR A 100 22.62 1.25 6.78
C THR A 100 23.43 0.11 6.17
N VAL A 101 22.84 -0.65 5.23
CA VAL A 101 23.51 -1.72 4.49
C VAL A 101 24.70 -1.22 3.66
N THR A 102 25.75 -2.03 3.62
CA THR A 102 26.89 -1.80 2.73
C THR A 102 26.74 -2.63 1.46
N PRO A 103 26.82 -2.03 0.26
CA PRO A 103 26.72 -2.80 -0.98
C PRO A 103 27.76 -3.92 -1.04
N GLY A 104 27.36 -5.10 -1.50
CA GLY A 104 28.20 -6.29 -1.67
C GLY A 104 28.35 -7.15 -0.41
N ILE A 105 27.77 -6.76 0.73
CA ILE A 105 27.69 -7.61 1.92
C ILE A 105 26.35 -8.34 1.87
N THR A 106 26.35 -9.66 1.98
CA THR A 106 25.11 -10.42 2.14
C THR A 106 24.52 -10.17 3.53
N TYR A 107 23.27 -9.75 3.58
CA TYR A 107 22.51 -9.60 4.81
C TYR A 107 21.35 -10.59 4.84
N TYR A 108 21.12 -11.16 6.02
CA TYR A 108 20.00 -12.03 6.36
C TYR A 108 19.01 -11.23 7.21
N TYR A 109 17.74 -11.34 6.91
CA TYR A 109 16.66 -10.62 7.59
C TYR A 109 15.58 -11.60 8.05
N ALA A 110 14.93 -11.25 9.16
CA ALA A 110 13.73 -11.91 9.63
C ALA A 110 12.72 -10.87 10.11
N VAL A 111 11.45 -11.10 9.83
CA VAL A 111 10.32 -10.34 10.38
C VAL A 111 9.58 -11.26 11.34
N CYS A 112 9.72 -11.05 12.64
CA CYS A 112 9.07 -11.90 13.64
C CYS A 112 7.89 -11.14 14.22
N ALA A 113 6.68 -11.68 14.09
CA ALA A 113 5.58 -11.24 14.92
C ALA A 113 5.81 -11.71 16.37
N PHE A 114 5.26 -10.96 17.32
CA PHE A 114 5.23 -11.35 18.71
C PHE A 114 3.86 -11.08 19.31
N ASP A 115 3.50 -11.89 20.29
CA ASP A 115 2.28 -11.74 21.08
C ASP A 115 2.56 -10.99 22.39
N HIS A 116 1.50 -10.61 23.11
CA HIS A 116 1.62 -9.99 24.43
C HIS A 116 1.70 -11.01 25.58
N GLY A 117 1.73 -12.32 25.29
CA GLY A 117 1.57 -13.39 26.27
C GLY A 117 0.25 -13.27 27.04
N ASP A 118 0.24 -13.74 28.28
CA ASP A 118 -0.87 -13.48 29.19
C ASP A 118 -0.31 -13.24 30.60
N GLY A 119 -0.84 -12.23 31.30
CA GLY A 119 -0.48 -12.00 32.70
C GLY A 119 -1.18 -12.99 33.63
N THR A 120 -2.29 -13.60 33.20
CA THR A 120 -3.03 -14.64 33.94
C THR A 120 -3.89 -15.49 32.98
N PRO A 121 -3.47 -16.73 32.63
CA PRO A 121 -2.29 -17.45 33.13
C PRO A 121 -0.98 -16.77 32.76
N ASP A 122 0.03 -16.87 33.63
CA ASP A 122 1.34 -16.22 33.50
C ASP A 122 2.17 -16.86 32.37
N ILE A 123 1.86 -16.47 31.13
CA ILE A 123 2.46 -16.93 29.88
C ILE A 123 3.42 -15.86 29.39
N PHE A 124 4.69 -16.23 29.25
CA PHE A 124 5.72 -15.34 28.73
C PHE A 124 5.45 -15.04 27.25
N PRO A 125 5.62 -13.78 26.79
CA PRO A 125 5.45 -13.43 25.38
C PRO A 125 6.30 -14.28 24.44
N GLU A 126 5.73 -14.72 23.33
CA GLU A 126 6.43 -15.49 22.30
C GLU A 126 6.64 -14.67 21.02
N GLU A 127 7.66 -15.06 20.24
CA GLU A 127 7.93 -14.52 18.92
C GLU A 127 8.14 -15.64 17.91
N ASN A 128 7.85 -15.39 16.63
CA ASN A 128 8.09 -16.41 15.59
C ASN A 128 9.57 -16.82 15.52
N SER A 129 9.80 -18.06 15.05
CA SER A 129 11.15 -18.51 14.67
C SER A 129 11.74 -17.62 13.57
N LYS A 130 13.07 -17.68 13.46
CA LYS A 130 13.85 -16.99 12.42
C LYS A 130 15.00 -17.88 11.94
N PHE A 131 14.62 -19.04 11.43
CA PHE A 131 15.58 -20.06 11.04
C PHE A 131 16.03 -19.87 9.60
N ILE A 132 17.34 -19.85 9.37
CA ILE A 132 17.92 -19.90 8.03
C ILE A 132 19.00 -20.97 8.04
N PHE A 133 18.84 -21.96 7.17
CA PHE A 133 19.83 -23.01 7.01
C PHE A 133 20.70 -22.76 5.79
N ARG A 134 22.01 -22.75 5.98
CA ARG A 134 22.98 -22.75 4.88
C ARG A 134 23.64 -24.11 4.79
N SER A 135 23.49 -24.77 3.64
CA SER A 135 24.12 -26.06 3.39
C SER A 135 25.63 -25.91 3.13
N ASN A 136 26.36 -27.02 3.17
CA ASN A 136 27.78 -27.05 2.81
C ASN A 136 28.05 -26.75 1.32
N THR A 137 27.03 -26.83 0.46
CA THR A 137 27.13 -26.42 -0.95
C THR A 137 26.86 -24.93 -1.15
N GLY A 138 26.50 -24.21 -0.08
CA GLY A 138 26.18 -22.78 -0.10
C GLY A 138 24.70 -22.47 -0.36
N GLU A 139 23.86 -23.49 -0.58
CA GLU A 139 22.40 -23.33 -0.69
C GLU A 139 21.82 -22.77 0.61
N VAL A 140 20.91 -21.80 0.49
CA VAL A 140 20.23 -21.16 1.62
C VAL A 140 18.77 -21.56 1.59
N ILE A 141 18.31 -22.20 2.67
CA ILE A 141 16.91 -22.55 2.92
C ILE A 141 16.36 -21.55 3.93
N LEU A 142 15.25 -20.92 3.57
CA LEU A 142 14.57 -19.87 4.33
C LEU A 142 13.31 -20.43 4.99
N ASP A 143 12.97 -19.88 6.15
CA ASP A 143 11.64 -19.92 6.75
C ASP A 143 10.74 -18.84 6.11
N ASP A 144 9.42 -18.94 6.26
CA ASP A 144 8.44 -18.07 5.56
C ASP A 144 8.65 -16.58 5.86
N ASN A 145 9.12 -16.27 7.07
CA ASN A 145 9.34 -14.91 7.56
C ASN A 145 10.81 -14.44 7.44
N THR A 146 11.64 -15.17 6.68
CA THR A 146 13.06 -14.87 6.52
C THR A 146 13.46 -14.64 5.07
N ALA A 147 14.45 -13.78 4.85
CA ALA A 147 15.00 -13.51 3.52
C ALA A 147 16.47 -13.15 3.59
N PHE A 148 17.18 -13.20 2.47
CA PHE A 148 18.54 -12.67 2.37
C PHE A 148 18.75 -11.92 1.07
N ILE A 149 19.64 -10.93 1.10
CA ILE A 149 19.96 -10.13 -0.06
C ILE A 149 21.40 -9.63 0.01
N THR A 150 22.07 -9.59 -1.13
CA THR A 150 23.34 -8.89 -1.30
C THR A 150 23.06 -7.61 -2.08
N PRO A 151 22.83 -6.46 -1.40
CA PRO A 151 22.51 -5.21 -2.08
C PRO A 151 23.68 -4.81 -2.99
N GLY A 152 23.40 -4.52 -4.25
CA GLY A 152 24.38 -3.98 -5.19
C GLY A 152 23.98 -2.62 -5.71
N ARG A 153 24.69 -2.14 -6.72
CA ARG A 153 24.33 -0.90 -7.43
C ARG A 153 23.34 -1.21 -8.55
N ARG A 154 22.43 -0.27 -8.84
CA ARG A 154 21.61 -0.35 -10.05
C ARG A 154 22.51 -0.34 -11.29
N PRO A 155 22.18 -1.06 -12.37
CA PRO A 155 22.94 -0.99 -13.62
C PRO A 155 22.97 0.42 -14.23
N ALA A 156 23.95 0.70 -15.08
CA ALA A 156 23.96 1.92 -15.89
C ALA A 156 22.71 1.98 -16.78
N GLY A 157 22.06 3.14 -16.83
CA GLY A 157 20.81 3.33 -17.58
C GLY A 157 19.55 2.79 -16.91
N TYR A 158 19.63 2.31 -15.66
CA TYR A 158 18.44 1.89 -14.93
C TYR A 158 17.42 3.02 -14.79
N SER A 159 16.20 2.78 -15.27
CA SER A 159 15.01 3.61 -15.07
C SER A 159 14.06 2.87 -14.14
N ASN A 160 13.55 3.58 -13.14
CA ASN A 160 12.63 3.03 -12.15
C ASN A 160 11.29 2.64 -12.80
N ALA A 161 10.57 1.74 -12.14
CA ALA A 161 9.14 1.55 -12.40
C ALA A 161 8.35 2.81 -12.00
N PHE A 162 7.24 3.07 -12.70
CA PHE A 162 6.38 4.22 -12.42
C PHE A 162 4.92 3.94 -12.78
N LEU A 163 4.04 4.75 -12.21
CA LEU A 163 2.62 4.83 -12.55
C LEU A 163 2.47 5.76 -13.75
N ASP A 164 1.86 5.31 -14.84
CA ASP A 164 1.67 6.13 -16.04
C ASP A 164 0.61 7.21 -15.79
N ASP A 165 -0.64 6.79 -15.61
CA ASP A 165 -1.79 7.65 -15.30
C ASP A 165 -2.66 6.99 -14.22
N LEU A 166 -3.44 7.81 -13.51
CA LEU A 166 -4.43 7.38 -12.53
C LEU A 166 -5.74 8.12 -12.81
N ASP A 167 -6.54 7.53 -13.67
CA ASP A 167 -7.74 8.12 -14.21
C ASP A 167 -8.97 7.77 -13.38
N LYS A 168 -9.90 8.73 -13.29
CA LYS A 168 -11.23 8.52 -12.70
C LYS A 168 -12.20 8.05 -13.78
N SER A 169 -13.16 7.20 -13.42
CA SER A 169 -14.31 6.87 -14.28
C SER A 169 -15.09 8.13 -14.69
N ASP A 170 -15.85 8.06 -15.78
CA ASP A 170 -16.81 9.11 -16.15
C ASP A 170 -18.22 8.49 -16.20
N PRO A 171 -19.15 8.88 -15.30
CA PRO A 171 -19.00 9.89 -14.24
C PRO A 171 -18.15 9.44 -13.03
N PHE A 172 -17.69 10.41 -12.23
CA PHE A 172 -17.07 10.21 -10.92
C PHE A 172 -17.72 11.13 -9.88
N PHE A 173 -18.28 10.55 -8.82
CA PHE A 173 -19.01 11.23 -7.76
C PHE A 173 -18.11 11.60 -6.57
N GLY A 174 -17.23 10.70 -6.14
CA GLY A 174 -16.37 10.94 -4.98
C GLY A 174 -15.46 12.17 -5.15
N THR A 175 -15.26 12.93 -4.07
CA THR A 175 -14.33 14.08 -4.06
C THR A 175 -12.93 13.70 -3.60
N GLY A 176 -12.79 12.50 -3.01
CA GLY A 176 -11.51 11.96 -2.59
C GLY A 176 -10.54 11.70 -3.75
N TYR A 177 -9.35 11.25 -3.38
CA TYR A 177 -8.31 10.88 -4.34
C TYR A 177 -7.66 9.55 -3.98
N ALA A 178 -7.03 8.94 -4.97
CA ALA A 178 -6.25 7.72 -4.83
C ALA A 178 -4.77 8.03 -5.12
N ALA A 179 -3.89 7.21 -4.57
CA ALA A 179 -2.47 7.16 -4.91
C ALA A 179 -2.01 5.71 -4.96
N VAL A 180 -0.95 5.45 -5.73
CA VAL A 180 -0.32 4.13 -5.83
C VAL A 180 1.14 4.28 -5.39
N GLU A 181 1.54 3.51 -4.38
CA GLU A 181 2.91 3.49 -3.88
C GLU A 181 3.63 2.24 -4.38
N ILE A 182 4.73 2.41 -5.13
CA ILE A 182 5.58 1.31 -5.58
C ILE A 182 6.49 0.86 -4.42
N ILE A 183 6.36 -0.41 -4.06
CA ILE A 183 7.08 -1.04 -2.94
C ILE A 183 8.24 -1.90 -3.46
N ASP A 184 7.97 -2.74 -4.46
CA ASP A 184 8.95 -3.62 -5.10
C ASP A 184 8.85 -3.52 -6.62
N GLU A 185 9.79 -2.78 -7.20
CA GLU A 185 9.94 -2.61 -8.65
C GLU A 185 10.10 -3.96 -9.39
N ALA A 186 10.66 -5.00 -8.73
CA ALA A 186 10.85 -6.31 -9.33
C ALA A 186 9.57 -7.12 -9.51
N LYS A 187 8.50 -6.72 -8.83
CA LYS A 187 7.18 -7.38 -8.91
C LYS A 187 6.20 -6.61 -9.79
N ILE A 188 6.52 -5.37 -10.17
CA ILE A 188 5.71 -4.57 -11.10
C ILE A 188 5.57 -5.32 -12.43
N LYS A 189 4.32 -5.41 -12.91
CA LYS A 189 3.98 -6.00 -14.21
C LYS A 189 3.95 -4.89 -15.25
N ASP A 190 4.88 -4.93 -16.19
CA ASP A 190 5.03 -3.91 -17.23
C ASP A 190 3.81 -3.89 -18.17
N GLY A 191 3.18 -2.72 -18.32
CA GLY A 191 2.03 -2.50 -19.20
C GLY A 191 0.70 -3.07 -18.67
N PHE A 192 0.65 -3.53 -17.41
CA PHE A 192 -0.58 -4.06 -16.83
C PHE A 192 -1.56 -2.96 -16.45
N ASN A 193 -2.85 -3.21 -16.73
CA ASN A 193 -3.95 -2.32 -16.41
C ASN A 193 -4.73 -2.84 -15.20
N TYR A 194 -5.06 -1.92 -14.31
CA TYR A 194 -5.77 -2.19 -13.06
C TYR A 194 -7.00 -1.31 -12.92
N GLN A 195 -7.98 -1.80 -12.16
CA GLN A 195 -9.15 -1.02 -11.76
C GLN A 195 -9.35 -1.12 -10.25
N ILE A 196 -9.64 0.01 -9.60
CA ILE A 196 -10.12 0.07 -8.23
C ILE A 196 -11.62 0.33 -8.29
N VAL A 197 -12.40 -0.54 -7.67
CA VAL A 197 -13.86 -0.41 -7.54
C VAL A 197 -14.27 -0.35 -6.08
N PHE A 198 -15.40 0.29 -5.80
CA PHE A 198 -15.88 0.51 -4.44
C PHE A 198 -17.23 -0.17 -4.20
N GLN A 199 -17.50 -0.49 -2.94
CA GLN A 199 -18.83 -0.84 -2.46
C GLN A 199 -19.23 0.14 -1.37
N ASP A 200 -20.50 0.55 -1.33
CA ASP A 200 -21.03 1.46 -0.31
C ASP A 200 -22.14 0.80 0.53
N THR A 201 -22.51 1.46 1.62
CA THR A 201 -23.55 1.03 2.57
C THR A 201 -24.98 1.41 2.14
N GLY A 202 -25.16 2.02 0.96
CA GLY A 202 -26.44 2.55 0.51
C GLY A 202 -26.93 3.74 1.34
N LEU A 203 -27.76 3.53 2.37
CA LEU A 203 -28.56 4.58 3.07
C LEU A 203 -27.78 5.78 3.61
N THR A 204 -26.50 5.61 3.89
CA THR A 204 -25.63 6.66 4.43
C THR A 204 -24.44 6.99 3.52
N ASP A 205 -24.40 6.40 2.32
CA ASP A 205 -23.35 6.52 1.28
C ASP A 205 -21.91 6.46 1.85
N LEU A 206 -21.67 5.72 2.93
CA LEU A 206 -20.30 5.47 3.38
C LEU A 206 -19.71 4.36 2.52
N THR A 207 -18.51 4.57 1.98
CA THR A 207 -17.75 3.52 1.29
C THR A 207 -17.43 2.42 2.30
N SER A 208 -17.97 1.23 2.05
CA SER A 208 -17.82 0.05 2.91
C SER A 208 -16.45 -0.60 2.71
N ASN A 209 -16.07 -0.80 1.45
CA ASN A 209 -14.85 -1.51 1.08
C ASN A 209 -14.47 -1.18 -0.37
N TRP A 210 -13.31 -1.67 -0.79
CA TRP A 210 -12.80 -1.55 -2.15
C TRP A 210 -12.17 -2.86 -2.64
N THR A 211 -12.10 -3.01 -3.96
CA THR A 211 -11.50 -4.18 -4.63
C THR A 211 -10.51 -3.69 -5.69
N LEU A 212 -9.35 -4.34 -5.76
CA LEU A 212 -8.37 -4.14 -6.83
C LEU A 212 -8.49 -5.26 -7.85
N LEU A 213 -8.77 -4.89 -9.09
CA LEU A 213 -8.91 -5.80 -10.23
C LEU A 213 -7.70 -5.71 -11.16
N ASP A 214 -7.21 -6.86 -11.60
CA ASP A 214 -6.33 -7.03 -12.75
C ASP A 214 -7.19 -7.21 -14.01
N LEU A 215 -7.00 -6.32 -14.99
CA LEU A 215 -7.83 -6.27 -16.19
C LEU A 215 -7.29 -7.13 -17.35
N GLN A 216 -6.15 -7.79 -17.19
CA GLN A 216 -5.41 -8.41 -18.29
C GLN A 216 -5.09 -9.89 -18.08
N THR A 217 -4.91 -10.34 -16.83
CA THR A 217 -4.52 -11.75 -16.58
C THR A 217 -5.61 -12.72 -17.05
N PRO A 218 -5.30 -13.65 -17.98
CA PRO A 218 -6.29 -14.60 -18.49
C PRO A 218 -6.51 -15.77 -17.54
N ASP A 219 -7.72 -16.34 -17.61
CA ASP A 219 -8.07 -17.57 -16.90
C ASP A 219 -7.53 -18.80 -17.64
N THR A 220 -6.97 -19.74 -16.89
CA THR A 220 -6.70 -21.10 -17.37
C THR A 220 -7.88 -22.00 -17.02
N VAL A 221 -8.65 -22.38 -18.04
CA VAL A 221 -9.91 -23.13 -17.88
C VAL A 221 -9.76 -24.54 -18.43
N PHE A 222 -9.81 -25.54 -17.57
CA PHE A 222 -9.89 -26.94 -17.96
C PHE A 222 -11.35 -27.42 -17.92
N VAL A 223 -11.81 -27.95 -19.06
CA VAL A 223 -13.15 -28.51 -19.25
C VAL A 223 -13.05 -30.05 -19.26
N PRO A 224 -13.41 -30.74 -18.16
CA PRO A 224 -13.15 -32.17 -18.00
C PRO A 224 -13.83 -33.05 -19.04
N ILE A 225 -15.09 -32.75 -19.41
CA ILE A 225 -15.86 -33.57 -20.36
C ILE A 225 -15.30 -33.53 -21.78
N ALA A 226 -14.65 -32.42 -22.16
CA ALA A 226 -13.94 -32.27 -23.43
C ALA A 226 -12.45 -32.68 -23.33
N ASN A 227 -11.95 -32.90 -22.10
CA ASN A 227 -10.53 -33.07 -21.80
C ASN A 227 -9.65 -31.99 -22.47
N GLN A 228 -10.07 -30.72 -22.37
CA GLN A 228 -9.44 -29.60 -23.06
C GLN A 228 -9.16 -28.45 -22.09
N THR A 229 -8.01 -27.79 -22.28
CA THR A 229 -7.63 -26.56 -21.55
C THR A 229 -7.71 -25.36 -22.49
N TYR A 230 -8.27 -24.27 -22.00
CA TYR A 230 -8.41 -22.99 -22.68
C TYR A 230 -7.68 -21.91 -21.89
N ILE A 231 -7.12 -20.93 -22.59
CA ILE A 231 -6.70 -19.66 -22.02
C ILE A 231 -7.74 -18.64 -22.46
N VAL A 232 -8.42 -18.01 -21.51
CA VAL A 232 -9.56 -17.13 -21.76
C VAL A 232 -9.23 -15.76 -21.21
N ASN A 233 -9.09 -14.75 -22.06
CA ASN A 233 -8.81 -13.39 -21.59
C ASN A 233 -10.03 -12.83 -20.86
N PRO A 234 -9.86 -11.86 -19.95
CA PRO A 234 -10.99 -11.25 -19.26
C PRO A 234 -12.07 -10.73 -20.23
N ASN A 235 -13.33 -11.00 -19.91
CA ASN A 235 -14.54 -10.78 -20.71
C ASN A 235 -14.69 -11.63 -21.98
N ASP A 236 -13.69 -12.42 -22.38
CA ASP A 236 -13.87 -13.41 -23.45
C ASP A 236 -14.69 -14.60 -22.94
N SER A 237 -15.33 -15.31 -23.87
CA SER A 237 -16.14 -16.49 -23.57
C SER A 237 -15.75 -17.70 -24.39
N ILE A 238 -15.79 -18.87 -23.75
CA ILE A 238 -15.63 -20.17 -24.41
C ILE A 238 -16.94 -20.96 -24.33
N PRO A 239 -17.28 -21.74 -25.36
CA PRO A 239 -18.44 -22.62 -25.31
C PRO A 239 -18.20 -23.79 -24.37
N LEU A 240 -19.24 -24.23 -23.65
CA LEU A 240 -19.23 -25.42 -22.82
C LEU A 240 -20.03 -26.55 -23.50
N PRO A 241 -19.47 -27.77 -23.64
CA PRO A 241 -20.20 -28.91 -24.16
C PRO A 241 -21.45 -29.21 -23.34
N ALA A 242 -22.50 -29.72 -24.00
CA ALA A 242 -23.71 -30.15 -23.31
C ALA A 242 -23.41 -31.21 -22.23
N GLY A 243 -23.95 -31.02 -21.03
CA GLY A 243 -23.68 -31.88 -19.87
C GLY A 243 -22.44 -31.50 -19.06
N THR A 244 -21.82 -30.34 -19.31
CA THR A 244 -20.78 -29.80 -18.44
C THR A 244 -21.39 -29.23 -17.18
N ASP A 245 -21.17 -29.88 -16.04
CA ASP A 245 -21.64 -29.39 -14.73
C ASP A 245 -20.54 -28.69 -13.92
N THR A 246 -19.28 -29.01 -14.18
CA THR A 246 -18.12 -28.47 -13.45
C THR A 246 -16.93 -28.30 -14.37
N ILE A 247 -16.27 -27.15 -14.27
CA ILE A 247 -14.97 -26.84 -14.91
C ILE A 247 -13.92 -26.54 -13.83
N ILE A 248 -12.65 -26.49 -14.22
CA ILE A 248 -11.56 -26.06 -13.33
C ILE A 248 -10.99 -24.75 -13.88
N VAL A 249 -11.11 -23.68 -13.11
CA VAL A 249 -10.59 -22.34 -13.44
C VAL A 249 -9.43 -22.04 -12.49
N ASN A 250 -8.23 -21.83 -13.03
CA ASN A 250 -7.02 -21.55 -12.26
C ASN A 250 -6.77 -22.57 -11.12
N GLY A 251 -7.11 -23.84 -11.36
CA GLY A 251 -6.98 -24.94 -10.39
C GLY A 251 -8.18 -25.13 -9.45
N SER A 252 -9.12 -24.19 -9.41
CA SER A 252 -10.32 -24.24 -8.58
C SER A 252 -11.54 -24.79 -9.33
N LYS A 253 -12.34 -25.63 -8.68
CA LYS A 253 -13.57 -26.19 -9.27
C LYS A 253 -14.68 -25.14 -9.28
N VAL A 254 -15.28 -24.92 -10.44
CA VAL A 254 -16.40 -23.97 -10.64
C VAL A 254 -17.60 -24.71 -11.19
N SER A 255 -18.76 -24.53 -10.55
CA SER A 255 -20.04 -25.08 -11.02
C SER A 255 -20.57 -24.26 -12.19
N VAL A 256 -20.95 -24.93 -13.27
CA VAL A 256 -21.48 -24.32 -14.50
C VAL A 256 -22.77 -24.99 -14.96
N VAL A 257 -23.49 -25.60 -14.02
CA VAL A 257 -24.75 -26.31 -14.28
C VAL A 257 -25.73 -25.41 -15.04
N GLY A 258 -26.14 -25.86 -16.22
CA GLY A 258 -27.09 -25.14 -17.09
C GLY A 258 -26.47 -24.00 -17.92
N GLN A 259 -25.17 -23.76 -17.83
CA GLN A 259 -24.48 -22.74 -18.62
C GLN A 259 -24.01 -23.32 -19.96
N SER A 260 -24.16 -22.56 -21.04
CA SER A 260 -23.69 -22.95 -22.40
C SER A 260 -22.31 -22.36 -22.73
N TYR A 261 -21.80 -21.46 -21.90
CA TYR A 261 -20.52 -20.81 -22.06
C TYR A 261 -19.93 -20.49 -20.68
N TYR A 262 -18.62 -20.30 -20.65
CA TYR A 262 -17.91 -19.70 -19.54
C TYR A 262 -17.33 -18.36 -20.00
N THR A 263 -17.53 -17.30 -19.22
CA THR A 263 -16.95 -15.97 -19.46
C THR A 263 -15.93 -15.70 -18.37
N ALA A 264 -14.68 -15.41 -18.76
CA ALA A 264 -13.65 -15.04 -17.80
C ALA A 264 -13.97 -13.66 -17.20
N VAL A 265 -13.76 -13.51 -15.90
CA VAL A 265 -13.93 -12.23 -15.19
C VAL A 265 -12.55 -11.60 -14.94
N TYR A 266 -12.53 -10.35 -14.50
CA TYR A 266 -11.29 -9.77 -13.99
C TYR A 266 -10.82 -10.48 -12.73
N ASP A 267 -9.51 -10.64 -12.58
CA ASP A 267 -8.91 -11.25 -11.39
C ASP A 267 -8.87 -10.22 -10.25
N ALA A 268 -9.28 -10.63 -9.05
CA ALA A 268 -9.33 -9.75 -7.89
C ALA A 268 -8.07 -9.94 -7.03
N LEU A 269 -7.12 -9.02 -7.16
CA LEU A 269 -5.86 -9.05 -6.41
C LEU A 269 -6.06 -8.69 -4.93
N ILE A 270 -7.05 -7.85 -4.65
CA ILE A 270 -7.52 -7.47 -3.31
C ILE A 270 -9.04 -7.47 -3.39
N LEU A 271 -9.70 -8.22 -2.52
CA LEU A 271 -11.16 -8.37 -2.53
C LEU A 271 -11.77 -7.73 -1.29
N GLN A 272 -12.62 -6.72 -1.49
CA GLN A 272 -13.45 -6.11 -0.44
C GLN A 272 -12.67 -5.68 0.82
N SER A 273 -11.50 -5.06 0.65
CA SER A 273 -10.71 -4.54 1.76
C SER A 273 -11.37 -3.31 2.39
N ASP A 274 -11.33 -3.23 3.72
CA ASP A 274 -11.75 -2.08 4.52
C ASP A 274 -10.58 -1.17 4.94
N SER A 275 -9.34 -1.56 4.62
CA SER A 275 -8.15 -0.75 4.82
C SER A 275 -7.95 0.20 3.65
N PHE A 276 -8.31 1.47 3.83
CA PHE A 276 -8.24 2.47 2.76
C PHE A 276 -6.84 3.10 2.60
N TYR A 277 -6.07 3.25 3.67
CA TYR A 277 -4.76 3.91 3.64
C TYR A 277 -3.84 3.34 4.74
N GLY A 278 -2.55 3.67 4.67
CA GLY A 278 -1.53 3.10 5.54
C GLY A 278 -1.08 1.74 5.04
N GLU A 279 -1.25 0.70 5.85
CA GLU A 279 -0.71 -0.64 5.61
C GLU A 279 -1.63 -1.51 4.74
N THR A 280 -2.12 -0.95 3.64
CA THR A 280 -2.92 -1.67 2.63
C THR A 280 -2.10 -2.79 1.97
N PRO A 281 -2.74 -3.89 1.49
CA PRO A 281 -2.02 -5.02 0.91
C PRO A 281 -1.14 -4.64 -0.28
N VAL A 282 0.06 -5.23 -0.34
CA VAL A 282 0.98 -5.10 -1.47
C VAL A 282 0.66 -6.20 -2.49
N ARG A 283 0.30 -5.81 -3.71
CA ARG A 283 0.04 -6.74 -4.84
C ARG A 283 0.79 -6.26 -6.06
N HIS A 284 1.38 -7.20 -6.80
CA HIS A 284 2.19 -6.91 -7.98
C HIS A 284 3.25 -5.81 -7.75
N GLY A 285 3.82 -5.72 -6.54
CA GLY A 285 4.89 -4.78 -6.22
C GLY A 285 4.45 -3.38 -5.82
N PHE A 286 3.15 -3.08 -5.75
CA PHE A 286 2.64 -1.79 -5.30
C PHE A 286 1.53 -1.95 -4.25
N ARG A 287 1.18 -0.86 -3.58
CA ARG A 287 -0.02 -0.77 -2.75
C ARG A 287 -0.84 0.47 -3.08
N VAL A 288 -2.14 0.41 -2.83
CA VAL A 288 -3.09 1.49 -3.14
C VAL A 288 -3.36 2.29 -1.87
N GLN A 289 -3.46 3.61 -1.98
CA GLN A 289 -3.81 4.51 -0.89
C GLN A 289 -5.02 5.33 -1.32
N LEU A 290 -6.11 5.18 -0.57
CA LEU A 290 -7.42 5.76 -0.85
C LEU A 290 -7.74 6.79 0.23
N TYR A 291 -7.70 8.06 -0.16
CA TYR A 291 -8.05 9.17 0.71
C TYR A 291 -9.50 9.51 0.46
N ASN A 292 -10.35 8.72 1.10
CA ASN A 292 -11.79 8.84 1.00
C ASN A 292 -12.29 10.00 1.87
N ASP A 293 -13.26 10.74 1.35
CA ASP A 293 -13.83 11.87 2.06
C ASP A 293 -15.07 11.47 2.86
N ASN A 294 -15.20 12.01 4.08
CA ASN A 294 -16.45 11.95 4.81
C ASN A 294 -17.45 12.97 4.25
N ILE A 295 -18.75 12.64 4.32
CA ILE A 295 -19.80 13.57 3.90
C ILE A 295 -19.77 14.82 4.79
N ALA A 296 -19.33 15.93 4.21
CA ALA A 296 -19.23 17.22 4.87
C ALA A 296 -19.47 18.34 3.86
N VAL A 297 -19.91 19.50 4.33
CA VAL A 297 -20.02 20.68 3.48
C VAL A 297 -18.64 21.27 3.28
N ASP A 298 -18.29 21.55 2.03
CA ASP A 298 -17.11 22.36 1.72
C ASP A 298 -17.40 23.81 2.11
N THR A 299 -16.55 24.37 2.98
CA THR A 299 -16.71 25.74 3.50
C THR A 299 -16.26 26.82 2.52
N SER A 300 -15.70 26.43 1.37
CA SER A 300 -15.36 27.33 0.27
C SER A 300 -16.61 27.67 -0.57
N TYR A 301 -17.45 28.56 -0.04
CA TYR A 301 -18.69 28.94 -0.71
C TYR A 301 -18.43 29.93 -1.86
N ALA A 302 -19.07 29.67 -3.00
CA ALA A 302 -19.25 30.67 -4.04
C ALA A 302 -20.66 31.26 -3.93
N SER A 303 -20.73 32.57 -3.72
CA SER A 303 -22.00 33.29 -3.69
C SER A 303 -21.93 34.49 -4.64
N ASN A 304 -23.03 34.74 -5.34
CA ASN A 304 -23.20 35.90 -6.21
C ASN A 304 -24.44 36.66 -5.74
N ILE A 305 -24.33 37.23 -4.55
CA ILE A 305 -25.42 37.92 -3.87
C ILE A 305 -25.22 39.43 -4.03
N PRO A 306 -26.24 40.19 -4.47
CA PRO A 306 -26.11 41.61 -4.80
C PRO A 306 -26.12 42.56 -3.59
N SER A 307 -26.33 42.07 -2.37
CA SER A 307 -26.47 42.90 -1.17
C SER A 307 -25.12 43.40 -0.62
N ASP A 308 -25.16 44.62 -0.05
CA ASP A 308 -24.03 45.27 0.62
C ASP A 308 -24.47 45.86 1.99
N PRO A 309 -23.91 45.40 3.12
CA PRO A 309 -22.96 44.28 3.23
C PRO A 309 -23.66 42.94 2.94
N PRO A 310 -22.95 41.97 2.34
CA PRO A 310 -23.53 40.65 2.06
C PRO A 310 -23.90 39.94 3.38
N PRO A 311 -24.96 39.11 3.38
CA PRO A 311 -25.30 38.30 4.54
C PRO A 311 -24.24 37.23 4.79
N THR A 312 -24.20 36.72 6.01
CA THR A 312 -23.37 35.56 6.34
C THR A 312 -24.19 34.28 6.16
N PHE A 313 -23.62 33.30 5.47
CA PHE A 313 -24.21 31.98 5.28
C PHE A 313 -23.55 30.98 6.23
N GLU A 314 -24.36 30.14 6.86
CA GLU A 314 -23.92 29.03 7.68
C GLU A 314 -24.69 27.78 7.23
N VAL A 315 -23.97 26.81 6.66
CA VAL A 315 -24.54 25.54 6.22
C VAL A 315 -24.14 24.46 7.21
N LEU A 316 -25.13 23.76 7.75
CA LEU A 316 -24.95 22.72 8.76
C LEU A 316 -25.79 21.50 8.40
N ARG A 317 -25.35 20.32 8.84
CA ARG A 317 -26.26 19.17 8.91
C ARG A 317 -27.47 19.54 9.77
N PHE A 318 -28.66 19.12 9.35
CA PHE A 318 -29.85 19.35 10.17
C PHE A 318 -29.76 18.55 11.48
N VAL A 319 -29.78 19.26 12.61
CA VAL A 319 -29.81 18.69 13.96
C VAL A 319 -30.95 19.32 14.73
N ALA A 320 -31.77 18.47 15.37
CA ALA A 320 -32.87 18.84 16.24
C ALA A 320 -32.52 18.55 17.71
N ASN A 321 -33.27 19.14 18.63
CA ASN A 321 -33.08 18.89 20.07
C ASN A 321 -33.32 17.43 20.46
N ASN A 322 -34.28 16.78 19.81
CA ASN A 322 -34.48 15.33 19.94
C ASN A 322 -33.79 14.64 18.74
N PRO A 323 -32.78 13.79 18.98
CA PRO A 323 -32.02 13.11 17.93
C PRO A 323 -32.87 12.31 16.93
N ASN A 324 -34.07 11.86 17.33
CA ASN A 324 -34.99 11.15 16.44
C ASN A 324 -35.46 11.97 15.23
N TYR A 325 -35.28 13.29 15.27
CA TYR A 325 -35.64 14.19 14.15
C TYR A 325 -34.43 14.76 13.41
N ASN A 326 -33.21 14.30 13.75
CA ASN A 326 -32.00 14.71 13.05
C ASN A 326 -32.08 14.36 11.56
N GLY A 327 -31.40 15.16 10.74
CA GLY A 327 -31.31 14.93 9.31
C GLY A 327 -30.16 14.00 8.94
N TYR A 328 -30.15 13.58 7.69
CA TYR A 328 -29.12 12.75 7.06
C TYR A 328 -28.13 13.64 6.31
N ALA A 329 -26.85 13.30 6.32
CA ALA A 329 -25.89 13.98 5.46
C ALA A 329 -26.00 13.36 4.07
N THR A 330 -26.49 14.12 3.09
CA THR A 330 -26.55 13.66 1.69
C THR A 330 -25.41 14.29 0.88
N PRO A 331 -24.64 13.50 0.13
CA PRO A 331 -23.44 13.95 -0.57
C PRO A 331 -23.78 14.60 -1.92
N ASN A 332 -24.70 15.57 -1.94
CA ASN A 332 -25.06 16.29 -3.16
C ASN A 332 -24.60 17.75 -3.08
N ASP A 333 -24.34 18.33 -4.24
CA ASP A 333 -24.14 19.77 -4.38
C ASP A 333 -25.48 20.46 -4.59
N TYR A 334 -25.60 21.70 -4.11
CA TYR A 334 -26.83 22.49 -4.20
C TYR A 334 -26.56 23.92 -4.63
N VAL A 335 -27.59 24.55 -5.18
CA VAL A 335 -27.65 26.00 -5.35
C VAL A 335 -28.98 26.52 -4.80
N ILE A 336 -28.92 27.63 -4.06
CA ILE A 336 -30.09 28.43 -3.71
C ILE A 336 -30.16 29.59 -4.68
N GLU A 337 -31.28 29.69 -5.40
CA GLU A 337 -31.57 30.73 -6.38
C GLU A 337 -32.60 31.70 -5.80
N PHE A 338 -32.28 32.99 -5.74
CA PHE A 338 -33.17 34.03 -5.21
C PHE A 338 -33.87 34.81 -6.32
N TYR A 339 -35.10 35.22 -6.07
CA TYR A 339 -36.00 35.88 -7.02
C TYR A 339 -36.66 37.12 -6.41
N ASP A 340 -37.07 38.06 -7.26
CA ASP A 340 -37.65 39.35 -6.88
C ASP A 340 -39.15 39.28 -6.54
N SER A 341 -39.75 38.12 -6.72
CA SER A 341 -41.15 37.82 -6.47
C SER A 341 -41.30 36.47 -5.79
N ILE A 342 -42.47 36.24 -5.16
CA ILE A 342 -42.81 34.94 -4.59
C ILE A 342 -42.93 33.94 -5.74
N ILE A 343 -42.06 32.94 -5.75
CA ILE A 343 -41.96 31.96 -6.82
C ILE A 343 -42.44 30.56 -6.40
N ASP A 344 -42.56 30.33 -5.10
CA ASP A 344 -42.96 29.04 -4.53
C ASP A 344 -43.52 29.17 -3.10
N THR A 345 -43.90 28.05 -2.49
CA THR A 345 -44.33 27.95 -1.09
C THR A 345 -43.52 26.86 -0.37
N SER A 346 -42.93 27.19 0.78
CA SER A 346 -42.19 26.22 1.60
C SER A 346 -43.10 25.12 2.11
N VAL A 347 -42.56 23.92 2.34
CA VAL A 347 -43.35 22.80 2.85
C VAL A 347 -43.52 22.83 4.36
N VAL A 348 -44.62 22.25 4.84
CA VAL A 348 -44.88 22.05 6.27
C VAL A 348 -43.97 20.96 6.82
N ASP A 349 -43.54 21.13 8.07
CA ASP A 349 -42.66 20.16 8.70
C ASP A 349 -42.77 20.13 10.23
N THR A 350 -42.50 18.97 10.84
CA THR A 350 -42.73 18.76 12.28
C THR A 350 -41.48 18.20 12.97
N VAL A 351 -40.96 18.90 13.97
CA VAL A 351 -39.69 18.58 14.68
C VAL A 351 -39.96 18.29 16.17
N GLY A 352 -40.94 17.44 16.46
CA GLY A 352 -41.35 17.11 17.82
C GLY A 352 -42.84 16.86 17.96
N VAL A 353 -43.29 16.52 19.18
CA VAL A 353 -44.70 16.24 19.47
C VAL A 353 -45.44 17.53 19.84
N GLY A 354 -46.64 17.73 19.31
CA GLY A 354 -47.51 18.87 19.63
C GLY A 354 -47.39 20.05 18.67
N ALA A 355 -48.42 20.91 18.65
CA ALA A 355 -48.58 21.98 17.65
C ALA A 355 -47.45 23.02 17.65
N GLY A 356 -46.77 23.22 18.77
CA GLY A 356 -45.63 24.15 18.87
C GLY A 356 -44.37 23.70 18.13
N ASN A 357 -44.30 22.43 17.69
CA ASN A 357 -43.18 21.87 16.94
C ASN A 357 -43.45 21.81 15.42
N ILE A 358 -44.56 22.38 14.97
CA ILE A 358 -44.93 22.44 13.55
C ILE A 358 -44.41 23.74 12.95
N VAL A 359 -43.60 23.62 11.91
CA VAL A 359 -43.20 24.73 11.04
C VAL A 359 -44.20 24.82 9.89
N PRO A 360 -45.03 25.88 9.82
CA PRO A 360 -46.04 26.03 8.78
C PRO A 360 -45.39 26.41 7.44
N ALA A 361 -46.08 26.05 6.35
CA ALA A 361 -45.77 26.51 5.02
C ALA A 361 -45.84 28.05 4.91
N ARG A 362 -44.89 28.66 4.18
CA ARG A 362 -44.78 30.11 3.98
C ARG A 362 -44.46 30.40 2.51
N PRO A 363 -44.97 31.50 1.93
CA PRO A 363 -44.51 31.95 0.62
C PRO A 363 -43.00 32.22 0.62
N ILE A 364 -42.30 31.77 -0.42
CA ILE A 364 -40.85 31.93 -0.57
C ILE A 364 -40.50 32.51 -1.94
N ASN A 365 -39.43 33.30 -1.99
CA ASN A 365 -38.88 33.91 -3.20
C ASN A 365 -37.58 33.21 -3.65
N PHE A 366 -37.36 31.97 -3.23
CA PHE A 366 -36.17 31.20 -3.59
C PHE A 366 -36.53 29.79 -4.00
N LYS A 367 -35.62 29.14 -4.72
CA LYS A 367 -35.65 27.70 -4.99
C LYS A 367 -34.31 27.07 -4.62
N VAL A 368 -34.35 25.81 -4.20
CA VAL A 368 -33.15 25.01 -3.91
C VAL A 368 -33.05 23.91 -4.95
N LYS A 369 -31.96 23.92 -5.71
CA LYS A 369 -31.69 22.88 -6.71
C LYS A 369 -30.56 21.98 -6.24
N ASN A 370 -30.81 20.68 -6.20
CA ASN A 370 -29.79 19.65 -6.08
C ASN A 370 -29.11 19.51 -7.46
N LEU A 371 -27.88 19.96 -7.55
CA LEU A 371 -27.08 19.98 -8.77
C LEU A 371 -26.61 18.56 -9.16
N THR A 372 -26.38 17.68 -8.19
CA THR A 372 -25.96 16.29 -8.43
C THR A 372 -27.07 15.47 -9.10
N LYS A 373 -28.33 15.72 -8.75
CA LYS A 373 -29.50 15.03 -9.31
C LYS A 373 -30.24 15.81 -10.39
N ASP A 374 -29.81 17.05 -10.66
CA ASP A 374 -30.48 18.02 -11.53
C ASP A 374 -31.98 18.20 -11.20
N GLN A 375 -32.31 18.32 -9.91
CA GLN A 375 -33.70 18.37 -9.42
C GLN A 375 -33.88 19.43 -8.35
N TYR A 376 -35.03 20.10 -8.34
CA TYR A 376 -35.40 20.98 -7.23
C TYR A 376 -35.80 20.16 -6.00
N VAL A 377 -35.42 20.63 -4.81
CA VAL A 377 -35.73 19.98 -3.53
C VAL A 377 -36.68 20.83 -2.70
N ASP A 378 -37.53 20.17 -1.93
CA ASP A 378 -38.45 20.88 -1.04
C ASP A 378 -37.67 21.60 0.07
N ALA A 379 -38.15 22.80 0.41
CA ALA A 379 -37.55 23.62 1.45
C ALA A 379 -38.55 23.90 2.56
N VAL A 380 -38.11 23.74 3.81
CA VAL A 380 -38.80 24.26 5.00
C VAL A 380 -38.19 25.62 5.32
N TYR A 381 -39.01 26.61 5.65
CA TYR A 381 -38.55 27.99 5.80
C TYR A 381 -39.01 28.63 7.11
N LEU A 382 -38.05 29.17 7.85
CA LEU A 382 -38.27 29.90 9.09
C LEU A 382 -37.55 31.24 9.06
N ARG A 383 -38.18 32.24 9.65
CA ARG A 383 -37.55 33.52 10.01
C ARG A 383 -37.56 33.63 11.52
N VAL A 384 -36.39 33.82 12.12
CA VAL A 384 -36.20 33.94 13.57
C VAL A 384 -35.37 35.18 13.89
N GLY A 385 -35.54 35.71 15.10
CA GLY A 385 -34.82 36.89 15.59
C GLY A 385 -35.67 38.17 15.59
N ASN A 386 -35.41 39.03 16.58
CA ASN A 386 -36.16 40.28 16.83
C ASN A 386 -35.36 41.54 16.52
N LEU A 387 -34.02 41.50 16.68
CA LEU A 387 -33.11 42.63 16.46
C LEU A 387 -32.33 42.50 15.14
N SER A 388 -32.17 41.28 14.66
CA SER A 388 -31.64 40.91 13.36
C SER A 388 -32.40 39.68 12.88
N TYR A 389 -32.61 39.55 11.57
CA TYR A 389 -33.25 38.36 11.02
C TYR A 389 -32.22 37.29 10.68
N THR A 390 -32.52 36.07 11.11
CA THR A 390 -31.92 34.85 10.59
C THR A 390 -33.00 34.10 9.82
N TYR A 391 -32.70 33.84 8.55
CA TYR A 391 -33.54 33.02 7.69
C TYR A 391 -32.95 31.60 7.68
N SER A 392 -33.73 30.63 8.14
CA SER A 392 -33.34 29.22 8.21
C SER A 392 -34.10 28.45 7.14
N ILE A 393 -33.36 27.85 6.22
CA ILE A 393 -33.85 27.03 5.12
C ILE A 393 -33.41 25.60 5.38
N TRP A 394 -34.35 24.67 5.53
CA TRP A 394 -34.04 23.25 5.72
C TRP A 394 -34.38 22.49 4.45
N PHE A 395 -33.44 21.69 3.98
CA PHE A 395 -33.65 20.87 2.80
C PHE A 395 -34.40 19.62 3.21
N LYS A 396 -35.47 19.32 2.48
CA LYS A 396 -36.32 18.15 2.68
C LYS A 396 -36.34 17.37 1.38
N GLU A 397 -35.74 16.19 1.41
CA GLU A 397 -35.47 15.39 0.21
C GLU A 397 -36.13 14.02 0.33
N PHE A 398 -36.56 13.47 -0.80
CA PHE A 398 -37.02 12.10 -0.87
C PHE A 398 -35.82 11.17 -1.08
N VAL A 399 -35.46 10.43 -0.03
CA VAL A 399 -34.32 9.52 -0.02
C VAL A 399 -34.83 8.14 0.37
N GLN A 400 -34.58 7.15 -0.49
CA GLN A 400 -34.92 5.73 -0.27
C GLN A 400 -36.36 5.47 0.22
N GLY A 401 -37.35 6.14 -0.37
CA GLY A 401 -38.76 5.90 -0.08
C GLY A 401 -39.37 6.80 1.01
N GLN A 402 -38.59 7.66 1.66
CA GLN A 402 -39.07 8.56 2.71
C GLN A 402 -38.57 10.00 2.51
N TYR A 403 -39.39 10.98 2.89
CA TYR A 403 -38.94 12.37 3.04
C TYR A 403 -38.11 12.53 4.31
N VAL A 404 -36.86 12.96 4.14
CA VAL A 404 -35.89 13.20 5.20
C VAL A 404 -35.40 14.63 5.16
N ARG A 405 -34.92 15.13 6.29
CA ARG A 405 -34.17 16.40 6.35
C ARG A 405 -32.72 16.13 6.04
N THR A 406 -32.05 17.06 5.37
CA THR A 406 -30.63 16.88 5.06
C THR A 406 -29.80 18.03 5.62
N TRP A 407 -29.84 19.17 4.94
CA TRP A 407 -29.04 20.35 5.29
C TRP A 407 -29.92 21.46 5.86
N ARG A 408 -29.30 22.31 6.70
CA ARG A 408 -29.86 23.57 7.19
C ARG A 408 -28.94 24.70 6.78
N VAL A 409 -29.48 25.68 6.07
CA VAL A 409 -28.80 26.91 5.69
C VAL A 409 -29.37 28.05 6.50
N ASN A 410 -28.53 28.68 7.31
CA ASN A 410 -28.87 29.89 8.05
C ASN A 410 -28.24 31.10 7.34
N ILE A 411 -29.08 32.05 6.95
CA ILE A 411 -28.68 33.30 6.33
C ILE A 411 -28.91 34.39 7.37
N ARG A 412 -27.83 35.07 7.80
CA ARG A 412 -27.90 36.08 8.87
C ARG A 412 -27.55 37.45 8.34
N TYR A 413 -28.39 38.42 8.69
CA TYR A 413 -28.18 39.83 8.38
C TYR A 413 -27.71 40.58 9.62
N ARG A 414 -26.92 41.65 9.41
CA ARG A 414 -26.43 42.51 10.51
C ARG A 414 -27.53 43.41 11.08
N SER A 415 -28.61 43.61 10.33
CA SER A 415 -29.78 44.43 10.68
C SER A 415 -31.06 43.75 10.19
N LEU A 416 -32.22 44.38 10.45
CA LEU A 416 -33.50 43.95 9.88
C LEU A 416 -33.49 44.20 8.38
N SER A 417 -33.28 43.13 7.61
CA SER A 417 -33.26 43.12 6.14
C SER A 417 -34.07 41.94 5.64
N GLU A 418 -34.79 42.12 4.53
CA GLU A 418 -35.49 41.01 3.89
C GLU A 418 -34.51 40.04 3.21
N LEU A 419 -35.01 38.84 2.86
CA LEU A 419 -34.23 37.85 2.13
C LEU A 419 -33.84 38.38 0.74
N GLU A 420 -32.70 37.92 0.22
CA GLU A 420 -32.19 38.31 -1.09
C GLU A 420 -33.23 38.16 -2.20
N THR A 421 -33.25 39.12 -3.13
CA THR A 421 -34.22 39.18 -4.25
C THR A 421 -33.62 38.78 -5.59
N ALA A 422 -32.32 38.48 -5.64
CA ALA A 422 -31.62 38.00 -6.82
C ALA A 422 -30.30 37.36 -6.39
N GLY A 423 -29.68 36.60 -7.29
CA GLY A 423 -28.38 35.99 -7.06
C GLY A 423 -28.45 34.53 -6.63
N THR A 424 -27.28 33.94 -6.39
CA THR A 424 -27.14 32.52 -6.07
C THR A 424 -26.18 32.25 -4.92
N PHE A 425 -26.43 31.15 -4.20
CA PHE A 425 -25.53 30.62 -3.18
C PHE A 425 -25.27 29.15 -3.45
N ASN A 426 -24.02 28.81 -3.82
CA ASN A 426 -23.61 27.44 -4.10
C ASN A 426 -23.14 26.74 -2.83
N ILE A 427 -23.52 25.48 -2.68
CA ILE A 427 -23.18 24.59 -1.58
C ILE A 427 -22.54 23.37 -2.19
N LEU A 428 -21.25 23.19 -1.95
CA LEU A 428 -20.52 22.01 -2.37
C LEU A 428 -20.37 21.07 -1.18
N THR A 429 -20.36 19.76 -1.44
CA THR A 429 -20.11 18.74 -0.42
C THR A 429 -18.92 17.88 -0.79
N PHE A 430 -18.11 17.52 0.20
CA PHE A 430 -17.22 16.38 0.14
C PHE A 430 -18.03 15.09 0.09
N LYS A 431 -17.65 14.17 -0.79
CA LYS A 431 -18.39 12.97 -1.15
C LYS A 431 -17.47 11.74 -1.04
N PRO A 432 -17.84 10.74 -0.25
CA PRO A 432 -17.16 9.44 -0.26
C PRO A 432 -17.28 8.76 -1.63
N PHE A 433 -16.37 7.84 -1.92
CA PHE A 433 -16.47 6.99 -3.11
C PHE A 433 -17.70 6.07 -3.04
N ASN A 434 -18.41 5.90 -4.15
CA ASN A 434 -19.56 5.01 -4.23
C ASN A 434 -19.37 3.91 -5.29
N GLN A 435 -20.33 3.00 -5.40
CA GLN A 435 -20.27 1.87 -6.34
C GLN A 435 -20.18 2.25 -7.83
N ASN A 436 -20.45 3.51 -8.20
CA ASN A 436 -20.29 4.00 -9.57
C ASN A 436 -18.92 4.63 -9.82
N ASP A 437 -18.13 4.84 -8.78
CA ASP A 437 -16.78 5.38 -8.88
C ASP A 437 -15.79 4.26 -9.21
N SER A 438 -14.82 4.56 -10.05
CA SER A 438 -13.67 3.69 -10.27
C SER A 438 -12.41 4.50 -10.57
N PHE A 439 -11.27 3.97 -10.18
CA PHE A 439 -9.98 4.44 -10.67
C PHE A 439 -9.38 3.42 -11.62
N PHE A 440 -8.73 3.89 -12.68
CA PHE A 440 -8.01 3.08 -13.65
C PHE A 440 -6.56 3.53 -13.69
N PHE A 441 -5.63 2.58 -13.78
CA PHE A 441 -4.23 2.92 -13.93
C PHE A 441 -3.43 1.83 -14.64
N THR A 442 -2.31 2.25 -15.22
CA THR A 442 -1.32 1.39 -15.85
C THR A 442 0.01 1.51 -15.11
N MET A 443 0.66 0.36 -14.90
CA MET A 443 2.01 0.32 -14.34
C MET A 443 3.04 0.06 -15.43
N THR A 444 4.07 0.91 -15.51
CA THR A 444 5.25 0.65 -16.32
C THR A 444 6.37 0.09 -15.43
N GLY A 445 6.94 -1.03 -15.86
CA GLY A 445 8.00 -1.74 -15.16
C GLY A 445 9.34 -1.02 -15.26
N ALA A 446 10.26 -1.37 -14.35
CA ALA A 446 11.63 -0.90 -14.43
C ALA A 446 12.32 -1.44 -15.70
N LYS A 447 13.20 -0.64 -16.30
CA LYS A 447 13.91 -1.00 -17.54
C LYS A 447 15.28 -0.36 -17.65
N ILE A 448 16.05 -0.78 -18.64
CA ILE A 448 17.27 -0.09 -19.06
C ILE A 448 16.94 0.88 -20.18
N ASP A 449 17.19 2.16 -19.93
CA ASP A 449 17.27 3.17 -20.98
C ASP A 449 18.66 3.11 -21.61
N ASN A 450 18.72 2.71 -22.88
CA ASN A 450 19.97 2.51 -23.60
C ASN A 450 20.73 3.82 -23.86
N GLU A 451 20.04 4.94 -24.04
CA GLU A 451 20.70 6.25 -24.23
C GLU A 451 21.29 6.74 -22.91
N LEU A 452 20.54 6.62 -21.82
CA LEU A 452 21.08 6.89 -20.49
C LEU A 452 22.23 5.93 -20.12
N ALA A 453 22.15 4.66 -20.53
CA ALA A 453 23.19 3.68 -20.27
C ALA A 453 24.50 4.05 -20.99
N LYS A 454 24.43 4.52 -22.24
CA LYS A 454 25.60 4.98 -23.02
C LYS A 454 26.38 6.06 -22.28
N ASP A 455 25.66 7.08 -21.78
CA ASP A 455 26.25 8.19 -21.03
C ASP A 455 26.83 7.75 -19.67
N GLN A 456 26.44 6.58 -19.19
CA GLN A 456 26.79 6.07 -17.86
C GLN A 456 27.77 4.89 -17.88
N LEU A 457 28.24 4.43 -19.04
CA LEU A 457 29.21 3.32 -19.14
C LEU A 457 30.50 3.59 -18.33
N ASP A 458 30.89 4.85 -18.16
CA ASP A 458 32.06 5.23 -17.37
C ASP A 458 31.90 5.03 -15.86
N LYS A 459 30.66 4.80 -15.37
CA LYS A 459 30.42 4.40 -13.98
C LYS A 459 30.91 2.99 -13.68
N ILE A 460 31.06 2.13 -14.71
CA ILE A 460 31.50 0.75 -14.53
C ILE A 460 32.93 0.72 -14.01
N LYS A 461 33.08 0.18 -12.80
CA LYS A 461 34.36 0.10 -12.07
C LYS A 461 34.50 -1.24 -11.37
N VAL A 462 35.74 -1.65 -11.16
CA VAL A 462 36.10 -2.81 -10.34
C VAL A 462 36.26 -2.36 -8.89
N VAL A 463 35.65 -3.10 -7.95
CA VAL A 463 35.71 -2.82 -6.52
C VAL A 463 35.97 -4.12 -5.73
N PRO A 464 36.90 -4.15 -4.77
CA PRO A 464 37.88 -3.11 -4.50
C PRO A 464 38.95 -3.05 -5.61
N ASN A 465 39.54 -1.87 -5.82
CA ASN A 465 40.65 -1.67 -6.74
C ASN A 465 41.63 -0.62 -6.19
N PRO A 466 42.87 -1.00 -5.80
CA PRO A 466 43.41 -2.35 -5.85
C PRO A 466 42.72 -3.29 -4.85
N TYR A 467 42.68 -4.59 -5.16
CA TYR A 467 42.34 -5.62 -4.18
C TYR A 467 43.59 -5.96 -3.36
N ILE A 468 43.53 -5.77 -2.05
CA ILE A 468 44.64 -5.99 -1.12
C ILE A 468 44.23 -7.06 -0.12
N VAL A 469 44.87 -8.23 -0.16
CA VAL A 469 44.80 -9.31 0.85
C VAL A 469 43.38 -9.78 1.23
N THR A 470 42.61 -9.01 2.01
CA THR A 470 41.24 -9.33 2.47
C THR A 470 40.40 -8.06 2.44
N HIS A 471 39.11 -8.17 2.13
CA HIS A 471 38.17 -7.05 2.17
C HIS A 471 37.01 -7.32 3.14
N ALA A 472 36.50 -6.26 3.80
CA ALA A 472 35.45 -6.36 4.82
C ALA A 472 34.10 -6.92 4.32
N GLY A 473 33.92 -7.02 3.00
CA GLY A 473 32.74 -7.59 2.37
C GLY A 473 32.85 -9.08 2.02
N GLU A 474 33.98 -9.73 2.27
CA GLU A 474 34.13 -11.18 2.07
C GLU A 474 33.31 -11.93 3.14
N GLN A 475 32.56 -12.96 2.73
CA GLN A 475 31.76 -13.76 3.66
C GLN A 475 32.64 -14.42 4.73
N ARG A 476 32.12 -14.47 5.96
CA ARG A 476 32.75 -15.22 7.05
C ARG A 476 32.77 -16.71 6.71
N LEU A 477 33.77 -17.42 7.23
CA LEU A 477 33.87 -18.88 7.12
C LEU A 477 32.61 -19.54 7.70
N LEU A 478 32.21 -20.67 7.10
CA LEU A 478 31.11 -21.48 7.63
C LEU A 478 31.38 -21.87 9.09
N SER A 479 30.34 -22.07 9.88
CA SER A 479 30.45 -22.48 11.29
C SER A 479 31.21 -23.80 11.50
N THR A 480 31.31 -24.63 10.45
CA THR A 480 32.07 -25.89 10.40
C THR A 480 33.56 -25.70 10.06
N GLN A 481 33.97 -24.49 9.67
CA GLN A 481 35.34 -24.17 9.27
C GLN A 481 36.02 -23.31 10.35
N THR A 482 36.87 -23.94 11.15
CA THR A 482 37.58 -23.30 12.28
C THR A 482 38.84 -22.54 11.85
N SER A 483 39.30 -22.73 10.60
CA SER A 483 40.46 -22.06 10.00
C SER A 483 40.37 -22.07 8.47
N GLY A 484 40.97 -21.06 7.83
CA GLY A 484 40.89 -20.85 6.38
C GLY A 484 40.85 -19.36 6.04
N ARG A 485 40.84 -19.03 4.74
CA ARG A 485 40.56 -17.68 4.23
C ARG A 485 39.17 -17.73 3.60
N GLY A 486 38.33 -16.70 3.82
CA GLY A 486 37.06 -16.57 3.10
C GLY A 486 37.25 -16.54 1.58
N GLU A 487 36.18 -16.68 0.81
CA GLU A 487 36.27 -16.58 -0.65
C GLU A 487 36.73 -15.17 -1.05
N ARG A 488 37.79 -15.10 -1.88
CA ARG A 488 38.35 -13.84 -2.38
C ARG A 488 37.48 -13.36 -3.51
N GLU A 489 37.07 -12.10 -3.47
CA GLU A 489 36.12 -11.60 -4.46
C GLU A 489 36.39 -10.14 -4.83
N ILE A 490 36.22 -9.84 -6.12
CA ILE A 490 36.03 -8.48 -6.62
C ILE A 490 34.73 -8.42 -7.40
N ARG A 491 34.21 -7.21 -7.63
CA ARG A 491 33.00 -6.99 -8.42
C ARG A 491 33.17 -5.90 -9.46
N PHE A 492 32.52 -6.09 -10.58
CA PHE A 492 32.28 -5.08 -11.60
C PHE A 492 30.94 -4.42 -11.28
N THR A 493 30.94 -3.11 -11.08
CA THR A 493 29.75 -2.35 -10.63
C THR A 493 29.02 -1.69 -11.80
N TYR A 494 27.72 -1.43 -11.64
CA TYR A 494 26.87 -0.74 -12.63
C TYR A 494 26.77 -1.41 -14.01
N VAL A 495 27.04 -2.71 -14.12
CA VAL A 495 27.05 -3.45 -15.39
C VAL A 495 25.62 -3.68 -15.88
N PRO A 496 25.24 -3.19 -17.09
CA PRO A 496 23.93 -3.46 -17.69
C PRO A 496 23.65 -4.97 -17.87
N PRO A 497 22.38 -5.42 -17.78
CA PRO A 497 22.00 -6.79 -18.13
C PRO A 497 22.29 -7.09 -19.62
N GLY A 498 22.52 -8.36 -19.95
CA GLY A 498 22.99 -8.85 -21.25
C GLY A 498 24.47 -8.59 -21.54
N SER A 499 25.21 -7.95 -20.63
CA SER A 499 26.62 -7.59 -20.87
C SER A 499 27.57 -8.78 -20.68
N LYS A 500 28.61 -8.84 -21.53
CA LYS A 500 29.73 -9.76 -21.40
C LYS A 500 30.95 -9.03 -20.84
N ILE A 501 31.56 -9.57 -19.79
CA ILE A 501 32.80 -9.07 -19.20
C ILE A 501 33.93 -10.05 -19.53
N SER A 502 34.95 -9.59 -20.24
CA SER A 502 36.16 -10.37 -20.53
C SER A 502 37.35 -9.77 -19.78
N ILE A 503 38.05 -10.62 -19.03
CA ILE A 503 39.19 -10.25 -18.18
C ILE A 503 40.47 -10.80 -18.80
N PHE A 504 41.48 -9.96 -18.95
CA PHE A 504 42.74 -10.27 -19.62
C PHE A 504 43.96 -9.92 -18.76
N THR A 505 45.06 -10.63 -18.98
CA THR A 505 46.38 -10.17 -18.54
C THR A 505 46.83 -8.95 -19.36
N VAL A 506 47.84 -8.21 -18.90
CA VAL A 506 48.45 -7.11 -19.71
C VAL A 506 49.07 -7.59 -21.03
N ARG A 507 49.27 -8.90 -21.21
CA ARG A 507 49.74 -9.50 -22.46
C ARG A 507 48.60 -9.84 -23.43
N GLY A 508 47.35 -9.66 -23.02
CA GLY A 508 46.16 -9.96 -23.83
C GLY A 508 45.66 -11.40 -23.72
N GLU A 509 46.17 -12.19 -22.78
CA GLU A 509 45.67 -13.56 -22.54
C GLU A 509 44.34 -13.50 -21.78
N LEU A 510 43.31 -14.21 -22.26
CA LEU A 510 42.01 -14.28 -21.60
C LEU A 510 42.09 -15.14 -20.33
N ILE A 511 41.61 -14.59 -19.23
CA ILE A 511 41.63 -15.20 -17.90
C ILE A 511 40.26 -15.74 -17.53
N ARG A 512 39.22 -14.93 -17.77
CA ARG A 512 37.84 -15.25 -17.38
C ARG A 512 36.84 -14.45 -18.22
N THR A 513 35.73 -15.10 -18.55
CA THR A 513 34.52 -14.45 -19.04
C THR A 513 33.41 -14.51 -17.98
N LEU A 514 32.69 -13.41 -17.80
CA LEU A 514 31.52 -13.29 -16.92
C LEU A 514 30.35 -12.68 -17.70
N TYR A 515 29.13 -12.92 -17.24
CA TYR A 515 27.91 -12.41 -17.86
C TYR A 515 27.05 -11.71 -16.80
N SER A 516 26.36 -10.64 -17.21
CA SER A 516 25.42 -9.90 -16.39
C SER A 516 24.01 -10.11 -16.92
N GLU A 517 23.07 -10.56 -16.08
CA GLU A 517 21.66 -10.72 -16.44
C GLU A 517 20.72 -9.89 -15.53
N GLY A 518 21.26 -9.34 -14.45
CA GLY A 518 20.47 -8.68 -13.40
C GLY A 518 20.01 -7.27 -13.79
N LEU A 519 18.69 -7.06 -13.86
CA LEU A 519 18.11 -5.73 -14.05
C LEU A 519 18.22 -4.86 -12.78
N TYR A 520 18.03 -5.47 -11.60
CA TYR A 520 17.93 -4.75 -10.33
C TYR A 520 19.27 -4.59 -9.60
N VAL A 521 20.23 -5.45 -9.93
CA VAL A 521 21.59 -5.45 -9.37
C VAL A 521 22.58 -5.58 -10.53
N GLY A 522 23.30 -4.50 -10.81
CA GLY A 522 24.34 -4.42 -11.82
C GLY A 522 25.74 -4.72 -11.28
N ASP A 523 25.85 -5.36 -10.12
CA ASP A 523 27.13 -5.82 -9.59
C ASP A 523 27.37 -7.27 -10.07
N VAL A 524 28.45 -7.49 -10.82
CA VAL A 524 28.87 -8.83 -11.28
C VAL A 524 30.11 -9.25 -10.51
N TYR A 525 30.02 -10.42 -9.88
CA TYR A 525 31.04 -10.90 -8.94
C TYR A 525 32.05 -11.83 -9.61
N TRP A 526 33.30 -11.77 -9.16
CA TRP A 526 34.37 -12.66 -9.60
C TRP A 526 35.22 -13.13 -8.42
N ASN A 527 35.27 -14.44 -8.25
CA ASN A 527 36.02 -15.14 -7.21
C ASN A 527 37.55 -15.21 -7.44
N LEU A 528 38.08 -14.40 -8.36
CA LEU A 528 39.51 -14.35 -8.71
C LEU A 528 40.09 -15.69 -9.23
N ARG A 529 39.27 -16.52 -9.87
CA ARG A 529 39.72 -17.75 -10.53
C ARG A 529 39.61 -17.68 -12.04
N THR A 530 40.52 -18.36 -12.74
CA THR A 530 40.50 -18.53 -14.19
C THR A 530 39.28 -19.35 -14.65
N GLU A 531 39.08 -19.52 -15.96
CA GLU A 531 38.10 -20.48 -16.50
C GLU A 531 38.38 -21.92 -16.05
N GLU A 532 39.64 -22.27 -15.85
CA GLU A 532 40.08 -23.58 -15.33
C GLU A 532 39.98 -23.71 -13.80
N ASN A 533 39.34 -22.73 -13.13
CA ASN A 533 39.15 -22.69 -11.68
C ASN A 533 40.47 -22.64 -10.88
N ILE A 534 41.50 -22.01 -11.44
CA ILE A 534 42.80 -21.78 -10.81
C ILE A 534 42.88 -20.34 -10.28
N ASP A 535 43.43 -20.14 -9.09
CA ASP A 535 43.63 -18.79 -8.53
C ASP A 535 44.55 -17.95 -9.44
N VAL A 536 44.14 -16.72 -9.72
CA VAL A 536 44.94 -15.80 -10.54
C VAL A 536 46.13 -15.22 -9.76
N ALA A 537 47.19 -14.88 -10.48
CA ALA A 537 48.39 -14.26 -9.90
C ALA A 537 48.15 -12.79 -9.50
N PHE A 538 48.96 -12.27 -8.57
CA PHE A 538 49.01 -10.84 -8.28
C PHE A 538 49.57 -10.08 -9.49
N GLY A 539 48.98 -8.93 -9.81
CA GLY A 539 49.34 -8.18 -11.02
C GLY A 539 48.27 -7.21 -11.46
N VAL A 540 48.50 -6.59 -12.63
CA VAL A 540 47.54 -5.71 -13.29
C VAL A 540 46.79 -6.51 -14.35
N TYR A 541 45.48 -6.29 -14.42
CA TYR A 541 44.57 -6.91 -15.37
C TYR A 541 43.80 -5.84 -16.13
N VAL A 542 43.37 -6.17 -17.34
CA VAL A 542 42.51 -5.34 -18.18
C VAL A 542 41.16 -6.03 -18.29
N PHE A 543 40.08 -5.27 -18.25
CA PHE A 543 38.74 -5.81 -18.51
C PHE A 543 38.09 -5.07 -19.66
N VAL A 544 37.23 -5.78 -20.39
CA VAL A 544 36.37 -5.25 -21.43
C VAL A 544 34.94 -5.66 -21.08
N VAL A 545 34.06 -4.70 -20.90
CA VAL A 545 32.61 -4.91 -20.82
C VAL A 545 32.02 -4.57 -22.18
N ASP A 546 31.40 -5.55 -22.80
CA ASP A 546 30.62 -5.40 -24.02
C ASP A 546 29.13 -5.45 -23.65
N ALA A 547 28.43 -4.31 -23.79
CA ALA A 547 27.03 -4.15 -23.45
C ALA A 547 26.21 -4.01 -24.75
N PRO A 548 25.48 -5.06 -25.18
CA PRO A 548 24.77 -5.07 -26.45
C PRO A 548 23.81 -3.89 -26.62
N GLY A 549 23.87 -3.19 -27.76
CA GLY A 549 23.02 -2.03 -28.06
C GLY A 549 23.36 -0.75 -27.29
N ILE A 550 24.28 -0.82 -26.32
CA ILE A 550 24.71 0.30 -25.48
C ILE A 550 26.12 0.74 -25.87
N GLY A 551 27.12 -0.15 -25.76
CA GLY A 551 28.50 0.16 -26.13
C GLY A 551 29.53 -0.67 -25.37
N THR A 552 30.80 -0.28 -25.48
CA THR A 552 31.92 -1.02 -24.87
C THR A 552 32.67 -0.16 -23.85
N LYS A 553 32.99 -0.73 -22.69
CA LYS A 553 33.84 -0.12 -21.66
C LYS A 553 35.12 -0.92 -21.45
N ILE A 554 36.26 -0.25 -21.52
CA ILE A 554 37.56 -0.84 -21.20
C ILE A 554 38.10 -0.20 -19.92
N GLY A 555 38.70 -1.01 -19.05
CA GLY A 555 39.35 -0.53 -17.84
C GLY A 555 40.45 -1.46 -17.34
N LYS A 556 41.07 -1.08 -16.23
CA LYS A 556 42.16 -1.83 -15.59
C LYS A 556 42.00 -1.89 -14.07
N PHE A 557 42.49 -2.96 -13.47
CA PHE A 557 42.52 -3.13 -12.02
C PHE A 557 43.77 -3.89 -11.58
N ALA A 558 44.11 -3.80 -10.29
CA ALA A 558 45.29 -4.45 -9.73
C ALA A 558 44.94 -5.36 -8.55
N LEU A 559 45.61 -6.51 -8.49
CA LEU A 559 45.57 -7.45 -7.38
C LEU A 559 46.94 -7.41 -6.67
N ILE A 560 46.94 -7.08 -5.38
CA ILE A 560 48.16 -6.89 -4.58
C ILE A 560 48.20 -7.88 -3.42
N LYS A 561 49.41 -8.36 -3.12
CA LYS A 561 49.69 -9.27 -2.00
C LYS A 561 49.98 -8.53 -0.71
#